data_AF-A0A973SXQ0-F1
#
_entry.id   AF-A0A973SXQ0-F1
#
_cell.length_a   1.000
_cell.length_b   1.000
_cell.length_c   1.000
_cell.angle_alpha   90.00
_cell.angle_beta   90.00
_cell.angle_gamma   90.00
#
_symmetry.space_group_name_H-M   'P 1'
#
loop_
_entity.id
_entity.type
_entity.pdbx_description
1 polymer ?
#
loop_
_entity_poly.entity_id
_entity_poly.type
_entity_poly.pdbx_seq_one_letter_code
_entity_poly.pdbx_strand_id
1 'polypeptide(L)'
;VRAFARLRTRIDHQIGGHACPLQGPVEYDIANATLAERREWGDPALDEEAERWMLLAQFAGDHETHMMWGGEGALYWLIRPDDLAARRFDQVRLVIQA
;
A
#
# COMPACT_ATOMS: atom_id res chain seq x y z
N VAL A 1 16.73 -30.04 0.14
CA VAL A 1 15.79 -28.89 0.14
C VAL A 1 16.46 -27.71 0.84
N ARG A 2 17.29 -26.93 0.14
CA ARG A 2 17.98 -25.73 0.67
C ARG A 2 17.72 -24.46 -0.17
N ALA A 3 17.16 -24.62 -1.37
CA ALA A 3 16.95 -23.52 -2.31
C ALA A 3 15.81 -22.56 -1.92
N PHE A 4 14.82 -23.04 -1.16
CA PHE A 4 13.67 -22.22 -0.75
C PHE A 4 13.93 -21.34 0.48
N ALA A 5 15.00 -21.57 1.25
CA ALA A 5 15.30 -20.79 2.45
C ALA A 5 15.74 -19.34 2.17
N ARG A 6 15.99 -19.00 0.90
CA ARG A 6 16.37 -17.65 0.44
C ARG A 6 15.33 -16.99 -0.45
N LEU A 7 14.19 -17.62 -0.69
CA LEU A 7 13.09 -16.93 -1.34
C LEU A 7 12.49 -16.00 -0.29
N ARG A 8 12.62 -14.69 -0.51
CA ARG A 8 11.86 -13.69 0.24
C ARG A 8 10.38 -14.02 0.05
N THR A 9 9.77 -14.53 1.11
CA THR A 9 8.33 -14.84 1.15
C THR A 9 7.47 -13.59 1.35
N ARG A 10 8.11 -12.44 1.57
CA ARG A 10 7.53 -11.10 1.56
C ARG A 10 8.39 -10.16 0.74
N ILE A 11 7.74 -9.24 0.04
CA ILE A 11 8.40 -8.11 -0.58
C ILE A 11 8.39 -7.00 0.47
N ASP A 12 9.56 -6.65 1.04
CA ASP A 12 9.62 -5.62 2.10
C ASP A 12 9.66 -4.22 1.49
N HIS A 13 10.41 -4.05 0.40
CA HIS A 13 10.53 -2.77 -0.31
C HIS A 13 10.24 -3.00 -1.80
N GLN A 14 9.37 -2.18 -2.38
CA GLN A 14 9.07 -2.23 -3.81
C GLN A 14 8.61 -0.89 -4.39
N ILE A 15 8.80 -0.76 -5.69
CA ILE A 15 8.25 0.33 -6.51
C ILE A 15 7.28 -0.30 -7.50
N GLY A 16 6.04 0.20 -7.53
CA GLY A 16 4.97 -0.40 -8.32
C GLY A 16 4.56 -1.80 -7.87
N GLY A 17 3.83 -2.51 -8.73
CA GLY A 17 3.30 -3.84 -8.44
C GLY A 17 2.08 -3.81 -7.52
N HIS A 18 1.76 -4.95 -6.93
CA HIS A 18 0.69 -5.08 -5.92
C HIS A 18 1.26 -4.92 -4.52
N ALA A 19 0.56 -4.18 -3.65
CA ALA A 19 0.96 -4.05 -2.26
C ALA A 19 1.01 -5.41 -1.56
N CYS A 20 1.95 -5.56 -0.63
CA CYS A 20 1.99 -6.66 0.33
C CYS A 20 1.54 -6.13 1.70
N PRO A 21 0.22 -5.96 1.94
CA PRO A 21 -0.30 -5.30 3.14
C PRO A 21 -0.07 -6.12 4.42
N LEU A 22 0.02 -5.44 5.56
CA LEU A 22 0.17 -6.08 6.88
C LEU A 22 -1.17 -6.43 7.54
N GLN A 23 -2.18 -5.59 7.37
CA GLN A 23 -3.49 -5.76 8.02
C GLN A 23 -4.59 -6.09 7.02
N GLY A 24 -4.79 -5.22 6.02
CA GLY A 24 -5.79 -5.36 4.97
C GLY A 24 -5.40 -4.57 3.72
N PRO A 25 -6.15 -4.70 2.61
CA PRO A 25 -5.85 -3.99 1.37
C PRO A 25 -5.71 -2.48 1.60
N VAL A 26 -4.55 -1.94 1.30
CA VAL A 26 -4.20 -0.52 1.55
C VAL A 26 -5.00 0.43 0.68
N GLU A 27 -5.49 -0.06 -0.45
CA GLU A 27 -6.41 0.65 -1.36
C GLU A 27 -7.72 1.00 -0.65
N TYR A 28 -8.23 0.12 0.23
CA TYR A 28 -9.45 0.35 0.99
C TYR A 28 -9.26 1.36 2.13
N ASP A 29 -8.06 1.41 2.73
CA ASP A 29 -7.73 2.44 3.73
C ASP A 29 -7.78 3.83 3.09
N ILE A 30 -7.18 3.99 1.90
CA ILE A 30 -7.19 5.24 1.14
C ILE A 30 -8.59 5.55 0.58
N ALA A 31 -9.34 4.55 0.13
CA ALA A 31 -10.70 4.75 -0.39
C ALA A 31 -11.65 5.28 0.69
N ASN A 32 -11.64 4.67 1.89
CA ASN A 32 -12.41 5.17 3.03
C ASN A 32 -12.04 6.62 3.39
N ALA A 33 -10.74 6.94 3.40
CA ALA A 33 -10.28 8.30 3.67
C ALA A 33 -10.73 9.29 2.57
N THR A 34 -10.74 8.86 1.31
CA THR A 34 -11.13 9.69 0.14
C THR A 34 -12.64 9.94 0.11
N LEU A 35 -13.45 8.95 0.49
CA LEU A 35 -14.90 9.08 0.57
C LEU A 35 -15.37 9.84 1.83
N ALA A 36 -14.44 10.13 2.76
CA ALA A 36 -14.70 10.80 4.04
C ALA A 36 -15.78 10.12 4.90
N GLU A 37 -16.04 8.83 4.67
CA GLU A 37 -17.03 8.03 5.37
C GLU A 37 -16.52 6.59 5.43
N ARG A 38 -16.55 5.98 6.61
CA ARG A 38 -16.22 4.57 6.76
C ARG A 38 -17.40 3.76 6.23
N ARG A 39 -17.22 3.09 5.09
CA ARG A 39 -18.24 2.25 4.47
C ARG A 39 -18.03 0.80 4.88
N GLU A 40 -19.11 0.03 4.84
CA GLU A 40 -19.07 -1.41 5.10
C GLU A 40 -18.37 -2.13 3.96
N TRP A 41 -17.83 -3.31 4.26
CA TRP A 41 -17.21 -4.14 3.23
C TRP A 41 -18.26 -4.62 2.22
N GLY A 42 -17.95 -4.53 0.93
CA GLY A 42 -18.89 -4.82 -0.16
C GLY A 42 -19.83 -3.66 -0.53
N ASP A 43 -19.63 -2.46 0.04
CA ASP A 43 -20.24 -1.24 -0.50
C ASP A 43 -19.65 -0.96 -1.90
N PRO A 44 -20.48 -0.91 -2.97
CA PRO A 44 -19.99 -0.75 -4.33
C PRO A 44 -19.15 0.52 -4.53
N ALA A 45 -19.48 1.62 -3.84
CA ALA A 45 -18.72 2.87 -3.98
C ALA A 45 -17.34 2.78 -3.32
N LEU A 46 -17.20 1.96 -2.27
CA LEU A 46 -15.91 1.69 -1.64
C LEU A 46 -15.03 0.84 -2.55
N ASP A 47 -15.59 -0.22 -3.12
CA ASP A 47 -14.89 -1.11 -4.06
C ASP A 47 -14.43 -0.35 -5.30
N GLU A 48 -15.35 0.40 -5.93
CA GLU A 48 -15.06 1.25 -7.10
C GLU A 48 -13.98 2.29 -6.80
N GLU A 49 -13.97 2.88 -5.61
CA GLU A 49 -12.95 3.86 -5.25
C GLU A 49 -11.61 3.19 -4.94
N ALA A 50 -11.58 2.03 -4.27
CA ALA A 50 -10.37 1.27 -3.99
C ALA A 50 -9.65 0.83 -5.28
N GLU A 51 -10.39 0.35 -6.28
CA GLU A 51 -9.84 -0.09 -7.58
C GLU A 51 -9.09 1.01 -8.36
N ARG A 52 -9.28 2.29 -8.01
CA ARG A 52 -8.65 3.43 -8.69
C ARG A 52 -7.24 3.71 -8.19
N TRP A 53 -6.83 3.10 -7.10
CA TRP A 53 -5.52 3.32 -6.50
C TRP A 53 -4.55 2.21 -6.89
N MET A 54 -3.34 2.59 -7.28
CA MET A 54 -2.23 1.67 -7.49
C MET A 54 -1.07 2.01 -6.57
N LEU A 55 -0.31 1.00 -6.18
CA LEU A 55 0.91 1.19 -5.41
C LEU A 55 1.96 1.92 -6.26
N LEU A 56 2.48 3.02 -5.72
CA LEU A 56 3.66 3.71 -6.24
C LEU A 56 4.92 3.17 -5.57
N ALA A 57 4.91 3.07 -4.24
CA ALA A 57 6.03 2.55 -3.47
C ALA A 57 5.57 1.95 -2.14
N GLN A 58 6.26 0.90 -1.69
CA GLN A 58 6.11 0.30 -0.36
C GLN A 58 7.47 0.20 0.31
N PHE A 59 7.50 0.52 1.60
CA PHE A 59 8.66 0.36 2.47
C PHE A 59 8.22 -0.23 3.80
N ALA A 60 8.50 -1.51 4.03
CA ALA A 60 8.25 -2.17 5.29
C ALA A 60 9.35 -1.85 6.33
N GLY A 61 9.09 -2.23 7.58
CA GLY A 61 10.12 -2.26 8.61
C GLY A 61 11.25 -3.18 8.17
N ASP A 62 12.49 -2.72 8.33
CA ASP A 62 13.68 -3.42 7.88
C ASP A 62 14.79 -3.24 8.91
N HIS A 63 15.15 -4.34 9.56
CA HIS A 63 16.17 -4.37 10.59
C HIS A 63 17.57 -4.13 10.03
N GLU A 64 17.87 -4.55 8.79
CA GLU A 64 19.18 -4.35 8.17
C GLU A 64 19.43 -2.86 7.87
N THR A 65 18.36 -2.11 7.58
CA THR A 65 18.42 -0.66 7.34
C THR A 65 17.94 0.19 8.53
N HIS A 66 17.64 -0.44 9.67
CA HIS A 66 17.10 0.21 10.87
C HIS A 66 15.82 1.05 10.63
N MET A 67 14.98 0.66 9.66
CA MET A 67 13.70 1.31 9.40
C MET A 67 12.61 0.70 10.30
N MET A 68 11.95 1.55 11.09
CA MET A 68 10.90 1.14 12.03
C MET A 68 9.69 2.06 11.88
N TRP A 69 8.52 1.48 11.66
CA TRP A 69 7.27 2.22 11.45
C TRP A 69 6.25 1.80 12.52
N GLY A 70 6.42 2.28 13.74
CA GLY A 70 5.59 1.84 14.88
C GLY A 70 5.86 0.40 15.36
N GLY A 71 6.94 -0.22 14.89
CA GLY A 71 7.24 -1.65 15.07
C GLY A 71 7.65 -2.27 13.74
N GLU A 72 7.12 -3.46 13.44
CA GLU A 72 7.22 -4.12 12.13
C GLU A 72 6.22 -3.55 11.10
N GLY A 73 5.87 -2.27 11.20
CA GLY A 73 4.91 -1.63 10.31
C GLY A 73 5.43 -1.42 8.89
N ALA A 74 4.61 -0.84 8.02
CA ALA A 74 4.93 -0.57 6.63
C ALA A 74 4.25 0.72 6.13
N LEU A 75 4.95 1.43 5.26
CA LEU A 75 4.48 2.61 4.56
C LEU A 75 4.11 2.26 3.12
N TYR A 76 3.00 2.82 2.65
CA TYR A 76 2.50 2.61 1.29
C TYR A 76 2.12 3.96 0.68
N TRP A 77 2.75 4.29 -0.45
CA TRP A 77 2.35 5.42 -1.29
C TRP A 77 1.47 4.89 -2.43
N LEU A 78 0.28 5.42 -2.55
CA LEU A 78 -0.68 5.08 -3.60
C LEU A 78 -0.97 6.30 -4.47
N ILE A 79 -1.19 6.06 -5.75
CA ILE A 79 -1.49 7.09 -6.75
C ILE A 79 -2.54 6.54 -7.71
N ARG A 80 -3.34 7.42 -8.33
CA ARG A 80 -4.22 7.00 -9.41
C ARG A 80 -3.45 6.90 -10.74
N PRO A 81 -3.79 5.97 -11.64
CA PRO A 81 -3.11 5.83 -12.93
C PRO A 81 -3.04 7.13 -13.75
N ASP A 82 -4.12 7.90 -13.80
CA ASP A 82 -4.17 9.17 -14.53
C ASP A 82 -3.28 10.26 -13.90
N ASP A 83 -3.14 10.26 -12.58
CA ASP A 83 -2.25 11.16 -11.86
C ASP A 83 -0.79 10.78 -12.12
N LEU A 84 -0.48 9.48 -12.13
CA LEU A 84 0.85 8.96 -12.46
C LEU A 84 1.25 9.31 -13.91
N ALA A 85 0.36 9.08 -14.87
CA ALA A 85 0.59 9.40 -16.28
C ALA A 85 0.84 10.90 -16.50
N ALA A 86 0.09 11.75 -15.78
CA ALA A 86 0.23 13.19 -15.79
C ALA A 86 1.38 13.72 -14.89
N ARG A 87 2.11 12.84 -14.18
CA ARG A 87 3.17 13.18 -13.21
C ARG A 87 2.71 14.10 -12.08
N ARG A 88 1.44 14.00 -11.68
CA ARG A 88 0.82 14.75 -10.58
C ARG A 88 1.10 14.08 -9.24
N PHE A 89 2.38 14.03 -8.84
CA PHE A 89 2.80 13.38 -7.60
C PHE A 89 2.32 14.11 -6.33
N ASP A 90 1.81 15.33 -6.46
CA ASP A 90 1.08 16.04 -5.42
C ASP A 90 -0.25 15.36 -5.04
N GLN A 91 -0.78 14.47 -5.90
CA GLN A 91 -2.00 13.70 -5.64
C GLN A 91 -1.74 12.35 -4.96
N VAL A 92 -0.50 12.01 -4.65
CA VAL A 92 -0.17 10.76 -3.94
C VAL A 92 -0.81 10.75 -2.56
N ARG A 93 -1.23 9.56 -2.10
CA ARG A 93 -1.70 9.31 -0.75
C ARG A 93 -0.74 8.38 -0.03
N LEU A 94 -0.54 8.62 1.27
CA LEU A 94 0.26 7.79 2.15
C LEU A 94 -0.65 7.11 3.15
N VAL A 95 -0.47 5.80 3.33
CA VAL A 95 -1.01 5.05 4.46
C VAL A 95 0.12 4.32 5.19
N ILE A 96 -0.02 4.23 6.52
CA ILE A 96 0.82 3.43 7.39
C ILE A 96 -0.04 2.31 7.99
N GLN A 97 0.49 1.10 7.98
CA GLN A 97 -0.06 -0.02 8.75
C GLN A 97 1.02 -0.45 9.75
N ALA A 98 0.69 -0.50 11.04
CA ALA A 98 1.61 -0.85 12.13
C ALA A 98 0.89 -1.67 13.20
#